data_AF-A0A2N2L674-F1
#
_entry.id   AF-A0A2N2L674-F1
#
_cell.length_a   1.000
_cell.length_b   1.000
_cell.length_c   1.000
_cell.angle_alpha   90.00
_cell.angle_beta   90.00
_cell.angle_gamma   90.00
#
_symmetry.space_group_name_H-M   'P 1'
#
loop_
_entity.id
_entity.type
_entity.pdbx_description
1 polymer ?
#
loop_
_entity_poly.entity_id
_entity_poly.type
_entity_poly.pdbx_seq_one_letter_code
_entity_poly.pdbx_strand_id
1 'polypeptide(L)'
;MDEKTREAYQDWLTKWPFQWFLTIRLPSPDYSSYLNTIRNTLLRAEGGQIGYMGIFVNDSTGPHVHLVMIGRFRGRSLKDLDFNEWEMKINEIVRDKKGCKISEIFDLSGVARYIFSNKNKTGGEFELIPPWGRIVQGRRR
;
A
#
# COMPACT_ATOMS: atom_id res chain seq x y z
N MET A 1 -3.70 -0.80 -21.46
CA MET A 1 -3.52 -2.06 -20.72
C MET A 1 -4.59 -3.01 -21.21
N ASP A 2 -4.19 -4.16 -21.72
CA ASP A 2 -5.11 -5.20 -22.20
C ASP A 2 -5.85 -5.90 -21.05
N GLU A 3 -6.90 -6.61 -21.40
CA GLU A 3 -7.79 -7.31 -20.47
C GLU A 3 -7.07 -8.42 -19.69
N LYS A 4 -6.10 -9.11 -20.32
CA LYS A 4 -5.32 -10.17 -19.67
C LYS A 4 -4.46 -9.64 -18.52
N THR A 5 -3.87 -8.46 -18.71
CA THR A 5 -3.10 -7.79 -17.67
C THR A 5 -4.02 -7.38 -16.51
N ARG A 6 -5.23 -6.89 -16.80
CA ARG A 6 -6.23 -6.54 -15.77
C ARG A 6 -6.61 -7.76 -14.91
N GLU A 7 -6.89 -8.89 -15.56
CA GLU A 7 -7.22 -10.15 -14.88
C GLU A 7 -6.07 -10.65 -14.01
N ALA A 8 -4.84 -10.67 -14.53
CA ALA A 8 -3.67 -11.12 -13.77
C ALA A 8 -3.41 -10.28 -12.50
N TYR A 9 -3.63 -8.97 -12.57
CA TYR A 9 -3.52 -8.07 -11.41
C TYR A 9 -4.66 -8.30 -10.40
N GLN A 10 -5.88 -8.52 -10.89
CA GLN A 10 -7.03 -8.84 -10.03
C GLN A 10 -6.81 -10.18 -9.31
N ASP A 11 -6.34 -11.20 -10.02
CA ASP A 11 -5.97 -12.49 -9.45
C ASP A 11 -4.84 -12.36 -8.42
N TRP A 12 -3.89 -11.45 -8.66
CA TRP A 12 -2.84 -11.20 -7.69
C TRP A 12 -3.37 -10.54 -6.42
N LEU A 13 -4.26 -9.55 -6.54
CA LEU A 13 -4.84 -8.84 -5.40
C LEU A 13 -5.69 -9.78 -4.52
N THR A 14 -6.33 -10.79 -5.11
CA THR A 14 -7.13 -11.77 -4.37
C THR A 14 -6.31 -12.87 -3.68
N LYS A 15 -5.02 -13.02 -3.99
CA LYS A 15 -4.14 -13.99 -3.31
C LYS A 15 -3.89 -13.65 -1.84
N TRP A 16 -4.08 -12.39 -1.45
CA TRP A 16 -3.71 -11.90 -0.13
C TRP A 16 -4.88 -11.17 0.54
N PRO A 17 -5.07 -11.33 1.86
CA PRO A 17 -6.15 -10.69 2.59
C PRO A 17 -5.80 -9.23 2.94
N PHE A 18 -5.66 -8.36 1.92
CA PHE A 18 -5.35 -6.94 2.13
C PHE A 18 -6.40 -6.26 3.01
N GLN A 19 -5.92 -5.47 3.96
CA GLN A 19 -6.75 -4.82 4.99
C GLN A 19 -6.76 -3.31 4.81
N TRP A 20 -5.61 -2.71 4.49
CA TRP A 20 -5.47 -1.28 4.30
C TRP A 20 -4.99 -0.93 2.90
N PHE A 21 -5.53 0.18 2.39
CA PHE A 21 -5.06 0.89 1.22
C PHE A 21 -4.46 2.21 1.67
N LEU A 22 -3.22 2.48 1.28
CA LEU A 22 -2.50 3.68 1.69
C LEU A 22 -2.19 4.51 0.46
N THR A 23 -2.39 5.82 0.56
CA THR A 23 -1.90 6.82 -0.39
C THR A 23 -0.89 7.68 0.34
N ILE A 24 0.32 7.78 -0.16
CA ILE A 24 1.41 8.52 0.48
C ILE A 24 2.02 9.48 -0.53
N ARG A 25 1.81 10.78 -0.31
CA ARG A 25 2.55 11.83 -1.01
C ARG A 25 4.01 11.79 -0.57
N LEU A 26 4.89 11.91 -1.55
CA LEU A 26 6.32 11.96 -1.34
C LEU A 26 6.85 13.37 -1.60
N PRO A 27 7.89 13.80 -0.88
CA PRO A 27 8.55 15.08 -1.13
C PRO A 27 9.39 15.06 -2.41
N SER A 28 9.78 13.87 -2.90
CA SER A 28 10.61 13.71 -4.10
C SER A 28 10.24 12.43 -4.88
N PRO A 29 10.56 12.36 -6.19
CA PRO A 29 10.38 11.15 -6.99
C PRO A 29 11.30 10.00 -6.56
N ASP A 30 12.38 10.27 -5.83
CA ASP A 30 13.22 9.22 -5.21
C ASP A 30 12.49 8.57 -4.03
N TYR A 31 11.62 7.61 -4.36
CA TYR A 31 10.74 6.93 -3.41
C TYR A 31 11.42 5.80 -2.66
N SER A 32 12.53 5.25 -3.18
CA SER A 32 13.13 4.01 -2.72
C SER A 32 13.55 4.06 -1.25
N SER A 33 14.15 5.18 -0.82
CA SER A 33 14.56 5.40 0.56
C SER A 33 13.38 5.49 1.52
N TYR A 34 12.34 6.23 1.14
CA TYR A 34 11.12 6.37 1.94
C TYR A 34 10.39 5.04 2.07
N LEU A 35 10.25 4.29 0.97
CA LEU A 35 9.61 2.98 1.00
C LEU A 35 10.39 1.98 1.84
N ASN A 36 11.72 1.94 1.72
CA ASN A 36 12.54 1.10 2.59
C ASN A 36 12.36 1.46 4.06
N THR A 37 12.25 2.75 4.39
CA THR A 37 12.02 3.20 5.77
C THR A 37 10.62 2.82 6.25
N ILE A 38 9.57 3.08 5.46
CA ILE A 38 8.18 2.69 5.77
C ILE A 38 8.09 1.18 5.97
N ARG A 39 8.66 0.41 5.05
CA ARG A 39 8.67 -1.05 5.11
C ARG A 39 9.41 -1.56 6.34
N ASN A 40 10.60 -1.03 6.63
CA ASN A 40 11.34 -1.43 7.82
C ASN A 40 10.59 -1.05 9.09
N THR A 41 9.97 0.12 9.14
CA THR A 41 9.14 0.51 10.28
C THR A 41 7.96 -0.43 10.43
N LEU A 42 7.18 -0.70 9.38
CA LEU A 42 6.02 -1.58 9.45
C LEU A 42 6.37 -3.04 9.78
N LEU A 43 7.48 -3.55 9.24
CA LEU A 43 7.98 -4.89 9.53
C LEU A 43 8.47 -5.01 10.99
N ARG A 44 9.36 -4.10 11.40
CA ARG A 44 9.92 -4.09 12.78
C ARG A 44 8.84 -3.81 13.80
N ALA A 45 7.89 -2.97 13.43
CA ALA A 45 6.95 -2.46 14.38
C ALA A 45 5.89 -3.46 14.74
N GLU A 46 5.75 -4.68 14.17
CA GLU A 46 5.11 -5.90 14.76
C GLU A 46 4.66 -6.96 13.71
N GLY A 47 5.29 -7.04 12.53
CA GLY A 47 4.96 -8.05 11.50
C GLY A 47 3.93 -7.62 10.46
N GLY A 48 3.75 -6.31 10.27
CA GLY A 48 3.02 -5.76 9.13
C GLY A 48 3.78 -6.03 7.83
N GLN A 49 3.06 -6.42 6.77
CA GLN A 49 3.62 -6.71 5.46
C GLN A 49 2.94 -5.84 4.40
N ILE A 50 3.74 -5.36 3.46
CA ILE A 50 3.26 -4.57 2.32
C ILE A 50 3.31 -5.47 1.12
N GLY A 51 2.19 -5.58 0.40
CA GLY A 51 2.13 -6.32 -0.84
C GLY A 51 1.38 -5.53 -1.87
N TYR A 52 2.02 -4.55 -2.51
CA TYR A 52 1.60 -3.86 -3.74
C TYR A 52 2.29 -2.50 -3.75
N MET A 53 2.81 -2.07 -4.91
CA MET A 53 3.40 -0.75 -5.08
C MET A 53 2.91 -0.14 -6.41
N GLY A 54 2.02 0.84 -6.32
CA GLY A 54 1.70 1.72 -7.44
C GLY A 54 2.39 3.06 -7.22
N ILE A 55 3.22 3.51 -8.15
CA ILE A 55 3.90 4.80 -8.05
C ILE A 55 3.36 5.72 -9.12
N PHE A 56 2.90 6.88 -8.67
CA PHE A 56 2.19 7.83 -9.51
C PHE A 56 2.93 9.15 -9.38
N VAL A 57 3.64 9.49 -10.43
CA VAL A 57 4.32 10.78 -10.54
C VAL A 57 3.54 11.58 -11.56
N ASN A 58 2.69 12.49 -11.07
CA ASN A 58 2.01 13.48 -11.90
C ASN A 58 2.56 14.85 -11.53
N ASP A 59 2.98 15.62 -12.54
CA ASP A 59 3.56 16.96 -12.41
C ASP A 59 2.65 17.94 -11.65
N SER A 60 1.33 17.72 -11.67
CA SER A 60 0.35 18.60 -11.02
C SER A 60 0.11 18.32 -9.52
N THR A 61 0.36 17.09 -9.07
CA THR A 61 0.08 16.67 -7.68
C THR A 61 1.33 16.32 -6.88
N GLY A 62 2.47 16.20 -7.57
CA GLY A 62 3.69 15.65 -7.02
C GLY A 62 3.68 14.12 -6.96
N PRO A 63 4.84 13.52 -6.63
CA PRO A 63 5.00 12.08 -6.55
C PRO A 63 4.21 11.52 -5.37
N HIS A 64 3.51 10.41 -5.58
CA HIS A 64 2.81 9.69 -4.53
C HIS A 64 2.83 8.18 -4.79
N VAL A 65 2.77 7.40 -3.71
CA VAL A 65 2.78 5.94 -3.74
C VAL A 65 1.49 5.41 -3.15
N HIS A 66 0.94 4.39 -3.80
CA HIS A 66 -0.15 3.58 -3.27
C HIS A 66 0.36 2.22 -2.87
N LEU A 67 0.02 1.84 -1.64
CA LEU A 67 0.39 0.57 -1.05
C LEU A 67 -0.87 -0.16 -0.59
N VAL A 68 -0.86 -1.49 -0.66
CA VAL A 68 -1.80 -2.28 0.15
C VAL A 68 -1.06 -3.12 1.18
N MET A 69 -1.68 -3.25 2.34
CA MET A 69 -1.06 -3.87 3.50
C MET A 69 -1.86 -5.06 4.01
N ILE A 70 -1.12 -6.08 4.43
CA ILE A 70 -1.61 -7.18 5.26
C ILE A 70 -0.82 -7.21 6.56
N GLY A 71 -1.35 -7.82 7.60
CA GLY A 71 -0.55 -8.22 8.73
C GLY A 71 -1.25 -7.99 10.05
N ARG A 72 -0.44 -7.95 11.10
CA ARG A 72 -0.89 -7.71 12.46
C ARG A 72 0.06 -6.75 13.13
N PHE A 73 -0.46 -6.06 14.13
CA PHE A 73 0.34 -5.26 15.05
C PHE A 73 -0.02 -5.65 16.47
N ARG A 74 0.93 -6.14 17.29
CA ARG A 74 0.61 -6.65 18.64
C ARG A 74 -0.42 -7.75 18.63
N GLY A 75 -0.40 -8.59 17.60
CA GLY A 75 -1.40 -9.64 17.38
C GLY A 75 -2.77 -9.15 16.89
N ARG A 76 -3.02 -7.85 16.89
CA ARG A 76 -4.28 -7.23 16.41
C ARG A 76 -4.29 -7.09 14.90
N SER A 77 -5.46 -7.22 14.29
CA SER A 77 -5.64 -6.97 12.86
C SER A 77 -5.31 -5.52 12.55
N LEU A 78 -4.85 -5.19 11.33
CA LEU A 78 -4.73 -3.78 10.93
C LEU A 78 -6.10 -3.09 10.99
N LYS A 79 -7.19 -3.83 10.74
CA LYS A 79 -8.58 -3.34 10.87
C LYS A 79 -8.92 -2.82 12.28
N ASP A 80 -8.19 -3.27 13.31
CA ASP A 80 -8.43 -2.91 14.71
C ASP A 80 -7.55 -1.74 15.18
N LEU A 81 -6.73 -1.17 14.29
CA LEU A 81 -5.81 -0.08 14.61
C LEU A 81 -6.38 1.27 14.18
N ASP A 82 -6.02 2.32 14.91
CA ASP A 82 -6.43 3.69 14.61
C ASP A 82 -5.69 4.22 13.37
N PHE A 83 -6.45 4.57 12.33
CA PHE A 83 -5.88 5.12 11.09
C PHE A 83 -5.16 6.44 11.34
N ASN A 84 -5.66 7.29 12.24
CA ASN A 84 -5.06 8.60 12.46
C ASN A 84 -3.67 8.48 13.10
N GLU A 85 -3.52 7.58 14.09
CA GLU A 85 -2.23 7.30 14.71
C GLU A 85 -1.20 6.82 13.67
N TRP A 86 -1.62 5.96 12.75
CA TRP A 86 -0.76 5.41 11.72
C TRP A 86 -0.47 6.37 10.57
N GLU A 87 -1.45 7.16 10.14
CA GLU A 87 -1.25 8.27 9.20
C GLU A 87 -0.20 9.24 9.75
N MET A 88 -0.29 9.62 11.03
CA MET A 88 0.71 10.47 11.69
C MET A 88 2.10 9.83 11.68
N LYS A 89 2.23 8.55 12.06
CA LYS A 89 3.53 7.85 12.03
C LYS A 89 4.13 7.80 10.63
N ILE A 90 3.33 7.51 9.61
CA ILE A 90 3.82 7.46 8.23
C ILE A 90 4.21 8.86 7.75
N ASN A 91 3.41 9.88 8.08
CA ASN A 91 3.70 11.29 7.80
C ASN A 91 5.03 11.74 8.40
N GLU A 92 5.35 11.30 9.63
CA GLU A 92 6.65 11.55 10.27
C GLU A 92 7.81 10.90 9.50
N ILE A 93 7.62 9.66 9.02
CA ILE A 93 8.63 8.94 8.23
C ILE A 93 8.91 9.64 6.89
N VAL A 94 7.87 10.05 6.17
CA VAL A 94 8.02 10.72 4.87
C VAL A 94 8.31 12.21 4.98
N ARG A 95 8.33 12.74 6.21
CA ARG A 95 8.54 14.16 6.52
C ARG A 95 7.52 15.07 5.82
N ASP A 96 6.29 14.60 5.65
CA ASP A 96 5.15 15.33 5.11
C ASP A 96 3.96 15.20 6.05
N LYS A 97 3.57 16.31 6.70
CA LYS A 97 2.56 16.33 7.77
C LYS A 97 1.14 15.95 7.33
N LYS A 98 0.86 15.92 6.02
CA LYS A 98 -0.47 15.57 5.47
C LYS A 98 -0.35 14.66 4.24
N GLY A 99 0.78 13.97 4.11
CA GLY A 99 1.07 13.18 2.91
C GLY A 99 0.36 11.83 2.86
N CYS A 100 0.02 11.25 4.00
CA CYS A 100 -0.52 9.90 4.12
C CYS A 100 -2.03 9.89 4.38
N LYS A 101 -2.73 9.04 3.63
CA LYS A 101 -4.11 8.65 3.88
C LYS A 101 -4.23 7.13 3.89
N ILE A 102 -4.88 6.58 4.92
CA ILE A 102 -5.21 5.17 5.08
C ILE A 102 -6.72 5.01 4.91
N SER A 103 -7.11 3.99 4.15
CA SER A 103 -8.49 3.55 3.98
C SER A 103 -8.59 2.05 4.22
N GLU A 104 -9.70 1.60 4.80
CA GLU A 104 -9.97 0.17 4.90
C GLU A 104 -10.33 -0.40 3.52
N ILE A 105 -9.80 -1.58 3.22
CA ILE A 105 -10.21 -2.37 2.07
C ILE A 105 -11.39 -3.26 2.48
N PHE A 106 -12.58 -2.83 2.10
CA PHE A 106 -13.80 -3.63 2.22
C PHE A 106 -13.98 -4.59 1.03
N ASP A 107 -13.51 -4.17 -0.15
CA ASP A 107 -13.62 -4.92 -1.39
C ASP A 107 -12.38 -4.71 -2.26
N LEU A 108 -11.71 -5.82 -2.59
CA LEU A 108 -10.54 -5.83 -3.47
C LEU A 108 -10.88 -5.39 -4.90
N SER A 109 -12.14 -5.52 -5.34
CA SER A 109 -12.59 -5.00 -6.63
C SER A 109 -12.47 -3.47 -6.70
N GLY A 110 -12.66 -2.78 -5.57
CA GLY A 110 -12.48 -1.34 -5.46
C GLY A 110 -11.03 -0.93 -5.65
N VAL A 111 -10.11 -1.64 -5.01
CA VAL A 111 -8.67 -1.46 -5.15
C VAL A 111 -8.23 -1.72 -6.58
N ALA A 112 -8.68 -2.83 -7.17
CA ALA A 112 -8.36 -3.16 -8.56
C ALA A 112 -8.86 -2.06 -9.51
N ARG A 113 -10.12 -1.63 -9.38
CA ARG A 113 -10.67 -0.50 -10.16
C ARG A 113 -9.89 0.79 -10.00
N TYR A 114 -9.44 1.11 -8.78
CA TYR A 114 -8.62 2.29 -8.50
C TYR A 114 -7.29 2.25 -9.25
N ILE A 115 -6.58 1.13 -9.15
CA ILE A 115 -5.30 0.87 -9.82
C ILE A 115 -5.46 0.95 -11.34
N PHE A 116 -6.57 0.40 -11.86
CA PHE A 116 -6.82 0.33 -13.30
C PHE A 116 -7.39 1.61 -13.90
N SER A 117 -7.75 2.62 -13.08
CA SER A 117 -8.33 3.85 -13.58
C SER A 117 -7.29 4.64 -14.41
N ASN A 118 -7.68 5.06 -15.62
CA ASN A 118 -6.76 5.77 -16.54
C ASN A 118 -6.27 7.11 -16.00
N LYS A 119 -6.95 7.69 -15.00
CA LYS A 119 -6.56 8.92 -14.32
C LYS A 119 -5.31 8.77 -13.46
N ASN A 120 -5.00 7.53 -13.07
CA ASN A 120 -3.83 7.21 -12.28
C ASN A 120 -2.73 6.59 -13.21
N LYS A 121 -2.80 6.69 -14.54
CA LYS A 121 -1.77 6.10 -15.42
C LYS A 121 -0.84 7.14 -16.06
N THR A 122 -0.99 8.42 -15.72
CA THR A 122 -0.15 9.48 -16.28
C THR A 122 1.27 9.34 -15.76
N GLY A 123 2.09 8.61 -16.53
CA GLY A 123 3.54 8.43 -16.36
C GLY A 123 4.01 7.17 -15.61
N GLY A 124 3.12 6.43 -14.92
CA GLY A 124 3.51 5.56 -13.79
C GLY A 124 4.01 4.16 -14.12
N GLU A 125 5.16 3.80 -13.53
CA GLU A 125 5.64 2.43 -13.35
C GLU A 125 4.87 1.76 -12.19
N PHE A 126 4.39 0.54 -12.42
CA PHE A 126 3.64 -0.23 -11.44
C PHE A 126 4.37 -1.53 -11.15
N GLU A 127 4.50 -1.88 -9.87
CA GLU A 127 5.13 -3.13 -9.47
C GLU A 127 4.22 -3.90 -8.50
N LEU A 128 3.89 -5.12 -8.89
CA LEU A 128 3.24 -6.07 -7.99
C LEU A 128 4.28 -6.71 -7.08
N ILE A 129 4.53 -6.07 -5.95
CA ILE A 129 5.47 -6.58 -4.94
C ILE A 129 4.72 -7.58 -4.05
N PRO A 130 5.10 -8.88 -4.01
CA PRO A 130 4.50 -9.82 -3.09
C PRO A 130 4.71 -9.37 -1.63
N PRO A 131 3.77 -9.66 -0.71
CA PRO A 131 3.96 -9.37 0.70
C PRO A 131 5.30 -9.88 1.21
N TRP A 132 6.15 -8.98 1.68
CA TRP A 132 7.48 -9.35 2.17
C TRP A 132 7.43 -9.81 3.64
N GLY A 133 8.15 -10.89 3.97
CA GLY A 133 8.25 -11.44 5.33
C GLY A 133 7.47 -12.74 5.52
N ARG A 134 7.50 -13.30 6.74
CA ARG A 134 6.75 -14.53 7.05
C ARG A 134 5.27 -14.19 7.07
N ILE A 135 4.56 -14.56 6.01
CA ILE A 135 3.10 -14.39 5.95
C ILE A 135 2.54 -15.23 7.07
N VAL A 136 2.06 -14.57 8.11
CA VAL A 136 1.27 -15.22 9.15
C VAL A 136 -0.08 -15.50 8.51
N GLN A 137 -0.11 -16.48 7.60
CA GLN A 137 -1.35 -17.12 7.22
C GLN A 137 -1.94 -17.59 8.55
N GLY A 138 -3.03 -16.94 8.96
CA GLY A 138 -3.82 -17.46 10.06
C GLY A 138 -4.06 -18.92 9.74
N ARG A 139 -3.62 -19.82 10.63
CA ARG A 139 -3.96 -21.24 10.54
C ARG A 139 -5.45 -21.29 10.23
N ARG A 140 -5.82 -21.80 9.05
CA ARG A 140 -7.16 -22.33 8.83
C ARG A 140 -7.32 -23.38 9.93
N ARG A 141 -8.11 -23.06 10.95
CA ARG A 141 -8.68 -24.06 11.84
C ARG A 141 -9.89 -24.65 11.11
#